data_AF-A0A7C0Y9A0-F1
#
_entry.id   AF-A0A7C0Y9A0-F1
#
_cell.length_a   1.000
_cell.length_b   1.000
_cell.length_c   1.000
_cell.angle_alpha   90.00
_cell.angle_beta   90.00
_cell.angle_gamma   90.00
#
_symmetry.space_group_name_H-M   'P 1'
#
loop_
_entity.id
_entity.type
_entity.pdbx_description
1 polymer ?
#
loop_
_entity_poly.entity_id
_entity_poly.type
_entity_poly.pdbx_seq_one_letter_code
_entity_poly.pdbx_strand_id
1 'polypeptide(L)'
;ARYHPIARDLRLVLSSFSVNRHLERVGDHSVNIAEYVLDLIPQPPVKPLIDIPRMATISREMLKDAIDSLMEEDVDKAMKVIDRDEEVDDLLEQVRRELVTYMISDPKTIDRALKLTSIARNLERIADLATNIAENAVFLVKGKMIKHRRP
;
A
#
# COMPACT_ATOMS: atom_id res chain seq x y z
N ALA A 1 31.85 6.02 26.68
CA ALA A 1 30.68 6.33 25.83
C ALA A 1 31.12 7.18 24.64
N ARG A 2 31.38 6.62 23.44
CA ARG A 2 31.76 7.43 22.24
C ARG A 2 31.78 6.70 20.87
N TYR A 3 30.83 5.80 20.58
CA TYR A 3 30.70 5.17 19.23
C TYR A 3 29.27 5.08 18.68
N HIS A 4 28.36 5.96 19.09
CA HIS A 4 26.96 5.95 18.60
C HIS A 4 26.66 6.67 17.26
N PRO A 5 27.44 7.65 16.73
CA PRO A 5 27.03 8.35 15.51
C PRO A 5 27.07 7.46 14.25
N ILE A 6 28.09 6.61 14.09
CA ILE A 6 28.26 5.71 12.93
C ILE A 6 27.08 4.75 12.77
N ALA A 7 26.53 4.25 13.88
CA ALA A 7 25.44 3.27 13.84
C ALA A 7 24.13 3.89 13.35
N ARG A 8 23.84 5.15 13.71
CA ARG A 8 22.67 5.87 13.19
C ARG A 8 22.86 6.20 11.72
N ASP A 9 24.02 6.72 11.34
CA ASP A 9 24.30 7.12 9.95
C ASP A 9 24.22 5.92 9.00
N LEU A 10 24.71 4.75 9.45
CA LEU A 10 24.54 3.50 8.70
C LEU A 10 23.05 3.10 8.58
N ARG A 11 22.26 3.21 9.65
CA ARG A 11 20.81 2.95 9.57
C ARG A 11 20.12 3.90 8.60
N LEU A 12 20.49 5.18 8.59
CA LEU A 12 19.94 6.14 7.64
C LEU A 12 20.23 5.74 6.19
N VAL A 13 21.48 5.38 5.87
CA VAL A 13 21.84 4.91 4.52
C VAL A 13 21.07 3.65 4.14
N LEU A 14 20.99 2.67 5.05
CA LEU A 14 20.28 1.41 4.80
C LEU A 14 18.78 1.60 4.62
N SER A 15 18.13 2.38 5.50
CA SER A 15 16.72 2.73 5.39
C SER A 15 16.45 3.49 4.09
N SER A 16 17.31 4.43 3.71
CA SER A 16 17.14 5.19 2.45
C SER A 16 17.22 4.29 1.22
N PHE A 17 18.16 3.34 1.19
CA PHE A 17 18.28 2.37 0.10
C PHE A 17 17.05 1.45 0.01
N SER A 18 16.55 0.97 1.15
CA SER A 18 15.34 0.15 1.19
C SER A 18 14.11 0.91 0.71
N VAL A 19 13.94 2.15 1.18
CA VAL A 19 12.80 3.02 0.85
C VAL A 19 12.79 3.37 -0.64
N ASN A 20 13.94 3.63 -1.25
CA ASN A 20 14.03 3.85 -2.70
C ASN A 20 13.43 2.67 -3.49
N ARG A 21 13.77 1.43 -3.13
CA ARG A 21 13.19 0.23 -3.74
C ARG A 21 11.68 0.12 -3.50
N HIS A 22 11.17 0.54 -2.34
CA HIS A 22 9.73 0.53 -2.09
C HIS A 22 8.99 1.56 -2.96
N LEU A 23 9.57 2.75 -3.16
CA LEU A 23 8.98 3.80 -3.99
C LEU A 23 8.95 3.42 -5.48
N GLU A 24 9.99 2.77 -5.99
CA GLU A 24 10.00 2.24 -7.36
C GLU A 24 8.86 1.24 -7.58
N ARG A 25 8.68 0.29 -6.65
CA ARG A 25 7.57 -0.68 -6.71
C ARG A 25 6.19 -0.03 -6.59
N VAL A 26 6.04 1.05 -5.83
CA VAL A 26 4.80 1.85 -5.82
C VAL A 26 4.52 2.42 -7.22
N GLY A 27 5.56 2.90 -7.90
CA GLY A 27 5.50 3.32 -9.30
C GLY A 27 4.99 2.21 -10.21
N ASP A 28 5.56 1.01 -10.12
CA ASP A 28 5.13 -0.15 -10.91
C ASP A 28 3.66 -0.51 -10.67
N HIS A 29 3.22 -0.54 -9.41
CA HIS A 29 1.81 -0.80 -9.08
C HIS A 29 0.88 0.29 -9.62
N SER A 30 1.34 1.54 -9.64
CA SER A 30 0.60 2.66 -10.22
C SER A 30 0.48 2.54 -11.75
N VAL A 31 1.54 2.09 -12.43
CA VAL A 31 1.51 1.80 -13.88
C VAL A 31 0.53 0.68 -14.18
N ASN A 32 0.58 -0.44 -13.44
CA ASN A 32 -0.36 -1.55 -13.62
C ASN A 32 -1.82 -1.10 -13.44
N ILE A 33 -2.11 -0.23 -12.45
CA ILE A 33 -3.45 0.35 -12.27
C ILE A 33 -3.86 1.14 -13.51
N ALA A 34 -2.97 2.00 -14.02
CA ALA A 34 -3.25 2.81 -15.20
C ALA A 34 -3.56 1.96 -16.45
N GLU A 35 -2.81 0.88 -16.67
CA GLU A 35 -3.05 -0.05 -17.78
C GLU A 35 -4.44 -0.71 -17.68
N TYR A 36 -4.82 -1.22 -16.50
CA TYR A 36 -6.17 -1.77 -16.30
C TYR A 36 -7.28 -0.73 -16.46
N VAL A 37 -7.05 0.51 -16.02
CA VAL A 37 -8.02 1.60 -16.18
C VAL A 37 -8.21 1.92 -17.66
N LEU A 38 -7.14 2.01 -18.45
CA LEU A 38 -7.22 2.27 -19.90
C LEU A 38 -8.05 1.20 -20.62
N ASP A 39 -7.91 -0.05 -20.22
CA ASP A 39 -8.72 -1.17 -20.74
C ASP A 39 -10.20 -1.12 -20.33
N LEU A 40 -10.51 -0.54 -19.17
CA LEU A 40 -11.86 -0.50 -18.60
C LEU A 40 -12.68 0.70 -19.07
N ILE A 41 -12.05 1.85 -19.34
CA ILE A 41 -12.72 3.09 -19.81
C ILE A 41 -13.70 2.87 -20.96
N PRO A 42 -13.38 2.11 -22.04
CA PRO A 42 -14.30 1.96 -23.17
C PRO A 42 -15.47 1.01 -22.87
N GLN A 43 -15.49 0.36 -21.71
CA GLN A 43 -16.45 -0.68 -21.37
C GLN A 43 -17.54 -0.16 -20.41
N PRO A 44 -18.76 -0.73 -20.42
CA PRO A 44 -19.75 -0.39 -19.41
C PRO A 44 -19.24 -0.70 -18.00
N PRO A 45 -19.59 0.09 -16.97
CA PRO A 45 -19.22 -0.21 -15.60
C PRO A 45 -19.88 -1.52 -15.13
N VAL A 46 -19.14 -2.31 -14.35
CA VAL A 46 -19.69 -3.52 -13.70
C VAL A 46 -20.62 -3.13 -12.55
N LYS A 47 -20.26 -2.07 -11.82
CA LYS A 47 -20.93 -1.59 -10.61
C LYS A 47 -20.53 -0.14 -10.32
N PRO A 48 -21.27 0.58 -9.46
CA PRO A 48 -20.79 1.84 -8.87
C PRO A 48 -19.46 1.63 -8.11
N LEU A 49 -18.47 2.49 -8.38
CA LEU A 49 -17.16 2.43 -7.74
C LEU A 49 -17.17 3.30 -6.48
N ILE A 50 -17.23 2.67 -5.31
CA ILE A 50 -17.20 3.33 -4.00
C ILE A 50 -15.93 2.91 -3.24
N ASP A 51 -15.78 1.59 -3.05
CA ASP A 51 -14.69 1.05 -2.22
C ASP A 51 -13.31 1.17 -2.86
N ILE A 52 -13.17 0.96 -4.17
CA ILE A 52 -11.88 1.08 -4.87
C ILE A 52 -11.33 2.53 -4.79
N PRO A 53 -12.12 3.59 -5.07
CA PRO A 53 -11.69 4.97 -4.82
C PRO A 53 -11.34 5.25 -3.35
N ARG A 54 -12.06 4.64 -2.40
CA ARG A 54 -11.74 4.75 -0.97
C ARG A 54 -10.38 4.10 -0.65
N MET A 55 -10.12 2.89 -1.12
CA MET A 55 -8.81 2.22 -1.02
C MET A 55 -7.71 3.12 -1.59
N ALA A 56 -7.91 3.71 -2.77
CA ALA A 56 -6.92 4.58 -3.39
C ALA A 56 -6.60 5.83 -2.53
N THR A 57 -7.61 6.38 -1.85
CA THR A 57 -7.42 7.51 -0.95
C THR A 57 -6.59 7.10 0.26
N ILE A 58 -6.95 5.99 0.92
CA ILE A 58 -6.27 5.48 2.11
C ILE A 58 -4.82 5.07 1.77
N SER A 59 -4.59 4.27 0.73
CA SER A 59 -3.24 3.84 0.33
C SER A 59 -2.32 5.03 0.01
N ARG A 60 -2.86 6.08 -0.63
CA ARG A 60 -2.10 7.32 -0.92
C ARG A 60 -1.74 8.08 0.36
N GLU A 61 -2.68 8.19 1.30
CA GLU A 61 -2.44 8.82 2.60
C GLU A 61 -1.44 8.04 3.45
N MET A 62 -1.55 6.71 3.48
CA MET A 62 -0.57 5.83 4.13
C MET A 62 0.83 6.04 3.56
N LEU A 63 0.97 6.07 2.23
CA LEU A 63 2.27 6.30 1.59
C LEU A 63 2.86 7.65 1.97
N LYS A 64 2.05 8.72 1.93
CA LYS A 64 2.48 10.06 2.32
C LYS A 64 2.94 10.07 3.79
N ASP A 65 2.11 9.57 4.70
CA ASP A 65 2.42 9.56 6.13
C ASP A 65 3.63 8.68 6.46
N ALA A 66 3.86 7.59 5.71
CA ALA A 66 5.03 6.75 5.86
C ALA A 66 6.31 7.51 5.50
N ILE A 67 6.32 8.24 4.38
CA ILE A 67 7.44 9.08 3.96
C ILE A 67 7.66 10.21 4.97
N ASP A 68 6.60 10.90 5.37
CA ASP A 68 6.66 11.97 6.38
C ASP A 68 7.24 11.44 7.70
N SER A 69 6.82 10.25 8.15
CA SER A 69 7.32 9.63 9.39
C SER A 69 8.81 9.31 9.33
N LEU A 70 9.34 8.96 8.15
CA LEU A 70 10.75 8.71 7.95
C LEU A 70 11.56 10.01 7.97
N MET A 71 11.07 11.06 7.31
CA MET A 71 11.74 12.35 7.22
C MET A 71 11.76 13.09 8.56
N GLU A 72 10.67 13.00 9.31
CA GLU A 72 10.49 13.66 10.60
C GLU A 72 10.97 12.79 11.78
N GLU A 73 11.39 11.55 11.52
CA GLU A 73 11.74 10.55 12.55
C GLU A 73 10.58 10.32 13.57
N ASP A 74 9.34 10.43 13.09
CA ASP A 74 8.12 10.32 13.91
C ASP A 74 7.64 8.86 13.97
N VAL A 75 8.00 8.18 15.06
CA VAL A 75 7.62 6.79 15.29
C VAL A 75 6.11 6.62 15.51
N ASP A 76 5.43 7.60 16.11
CA ASP A 76 4.00 7.47 16.38
C ASP A 76 3.19 7.58 15.08
N LYS A 77 3.61 8.46 14.17
CA LYS A 77 3.07 8.52 12.81
C LYS A 77 3.32 7.21 12.04
N ALA A 78 4.53 6.65 12.14
CA ALA A 78 4.85 5.37 11.52
C ALA A 78 3.94 4.23 12.03
N MET A 79 3.73 4.13 13.35
CA MET A 79 2.83 3.11 13.93
C MET A 79 1.39 3.26 13.43
N LYS A 80 0.88 4.49 13.30
CA LYS A 80 -0.46 4.74 12.74
C LYS A 80 -0.58 4.34 11.27
N VAL A 81 0.49 4.38 10.49
CA VAL A 81 0.48 3.82 9.13
C VAL A 81 0.31 2.30 9.20
N ILE A 82 1.12 1.64 10.02
CA ILE A 82 1.09 0.17 10.17
C ILE A 82 -0.29 -0.31 10.61
N ASP A 83 -0.94 0.38 11.55
CA ASP A 83 -2.27 0.00 12.03
C ASP A 83 -3.38 0.22 10.97
N ARG A 84 -3.21 1.15 10.02
CA ARG A 84 -4.19 1.43 8.95
C ARG A 84 -4.20 0.39 7.84
N ASP A 85 -3.18 -0.45 7.75
CA ASP A 85 -3.04 -1.50 6.75
C ASP A 85 -4.22 -2.50 6.80
N GLU A 86 -4.73 -2.79 8.01
CA GLU A 86 -5.90 -3.65 8.23
C GLU A 86 -7.16 -3.09 7.55
N GLU A 87 -7.35 -1.76 7.52
CA GLU A 87 -8.49 -1.14 6.83
C GLU A 87 -8.46 -1.40 5.32
N VAL A 88 -7.26 -1.40 4.71
CA VAL A 88 -7.10 -1.64 3.27
C VAL A 88 -7.33 -3.12 2.94
N ASP A 89 -6.86 -4.02 3.79
CA ASP A 89 -7.09 -5.46 3.65
C ASP A 89 -8.58 -5.83 3.72
N ASP A 90 -9.29 -5.26 4.69
CA ASP A 90 -10.72 -5.47 4.86
C ASP A 90 -11.50 -4.98 3.64
N LEU A 91 -11.13 -3.81 3.11
CA LEU A 91 -11.72 -3.26 1.88
C LEU A 91 -11.42 -4.14 0.67
N LEU A 92 -10.20 -4.70 0.56
CA LEU A 92 -9.86 -5.61 -0.53
C LEU A 92 -10.76 -6.86 -0.51
N GLU A 93 -10.95 -7.48 0.66
CA GLU A 93 -11.80 -8.67 0.79
C GLU A 93 -13.29 -8.34 0.56
N GLN A 94 -13.75 -7.15 0.96
CA GLN A 94 -15.09 -6.68 0.62
C GLN A 94 -15.27 -6.56 -0.91
N VAL A 95 -14.36 -5.84 -1.58
CA VAL A 95 -14.39 -5.67 -3.05
C VAL A 95 -14.34 -7.01 -3.76
N ARG A 96 -13.50 -7.94 -3.29
CA ARG A 96 -13.38 -9.27 -3.88
C ARG A 96 -14.69 -10.06 -3.80
N ARG A 97 -15.33 -10.09 -2.63
CA ARG A 97 -16.62 -10.79 -2.44
C ARG A 97 -17.73 -10.19 -3.31
N GLU A 98 -17.77 -8.88 -3.40
CA GLU A 98 -18.73 -8.17 -4.25
C GLU A 98 -18.53 -8.50 -5.73
N LEU A 99 -17.29 -8.40 -6.23
CA LEU A 99 -16.98 -8.68 -7.64
C LEU A 99 -17.27 -10.13 -8.04
N VAL A 100 -17.02 -11.10 -7.16
CA VAL A 100 -17.40 -12.50 -7.39
C VAL A 100 -18.91 -12.64 -7.57
N THR A 101 -19.71 -11.89 -6.81
CA THR A 101 -21.18 -11.90 -6.95
C THR A 101 -21.63 -11.41 -8.32
N TYR A 102 -21.00 -10.35 -8.85
CA TYR A 102 -21.25 -9.87 -10.22
C TYR A 102 -20.85 -10.90 -11.28
N MET A 103 -19.69 -11.56 -11.11
CA MET A 103 -19.22 -12.60 -12.03
C MET A 103 -20.18 -13.79 -12.12
N ILE A 104 -20.73 -14.21 -10.98
CA ILE A 104 -21.71 -15.31 -10.91
C ILE A 104 -23.04 -14.89 -11.55
N SER A 105 -23.46 -13.64 -11.36
CA SER A 105 -24.76 -13.14 -11.84
C SER A 105 -24.78 -12.89 -13.35
N ASP A 106 -23.68 -12.40 -13.93
CA ASP A 106 -23.54 -12.20 -15.38
C ASP A 106 -22.10 -12.52 -15.83
N PRO A 107 -21.88 -13.66 -16.55
CA PRO A 107 -20.56 -14.03 -17.06
C PRO A 107 -19.90 -12.99 -17.98
N LYS A 108 -20.67 -12.09 -18.60
CA LYS A 108 -20.11 -10.99 -19.41
C LYS A 108 -19.36 -9.95 -18.57
N THR A 109 -19.50 -9.99 -17.24
CA THR A 109 -18.77 -9.10 -16.33
C THR A 109 -17.40 -9.62 -15.94
N ILE A 110 -17.08 -10.90 -16.21
CA ILE A 110 -15.89 -11.58 -15.68
C ILE A 110 -14.59 -10.82 -15.99
N ASP A 111 -14.33 -10.49 -17.26
CA ASP A 111 -13.09 -9.79 -17.64
C ASP A 111 -12.92 -8.46 -16.90
N ARG A 112 -13.97 -7.63 -16.89
CA ARG A 112 -13.96 -6.33 -16.20
C ARG A 112 -13.82 -6.46 -14.70
N ALA A 113 -14.50 -7.43 -14.10
CA ALA A 113 -14.45 -7.68 -12.67
C ALA A 113 -13.07 -8.23 -12.24
N LEU A 114 -12.39 -9.02 -13.08
CA LEU A 114 -11.01 -9.43 -12.86
C LEU A 114 -10.05 -8.25 -12.91
N LYS A 115 -10.20 -7.34 -13.88
CA LYS A 115 -9.41 -6.10 -13.96
C LYS A 115 -9.62 -5.20 -12.73
N LEU A 116 -10.86 -5.03 -12.27
CA LEU A 116 -11.16 -4.32 -11.02
C LEU A 116 -10.53 -4.99 -9.79
N THR A 117 -10.53 -6.33 -9.74
CA THR A 117 -9.85 -7.10 -8.68
C THR A 117 -8.34 -6.83 -8.70
N SER A 118 -7.74 -6.79 -9.90
CA SER A 118 -6.31 -6.48 -10.06
C SER A 118 -5.99 -5.04 -9.64
N ILE A 119 -6.85 -4.07 -9.93
CA ILE A 119 -6.69 -2.68 -9.44
C ILE A 119 -6.71 -2.65 -7.91
N ALA A 120 -7.72 -3.26 -7.28
CA ALA A 120 -7.85 -3.31 -5.83
C ALA A 120 -6.61 -3.96 -5.16
N ARG A 121 -6.10 -5.06 -5.74
CA ARG A 121 -4.87 -5.71 -5.27
C ARG A 121 -3.63 -4.83 -5.43
N ASN A 122 -3.51 -4.05 -6.51
CA ASN A 122 -2.38 -3.13 -6.64
C ASN A 122 -2.44 -1.99 -5.60
N LEU A 123 -3.64 -1.55 -5.20
CA LEU A 123 -3.81 -0.57 -4.13
C LEU A 123 -3.43 -1.13 -2.74
N GLU A 124 -3.78 -2.38 -2.46
CA GLU A 124 -3.34 -3.07 -1.25
C GLU A 124 -1.81 -3.25 -1.23
N ARG A 125 -1.19 -3.63 -2.35
CA ARG A 125 0.28 -3.68 -2.44
C ARG A 125 0.95 -2.33 -2.22
N ILE A 126 0.31 -1.23 -2.59
CA ILE A 126 0.83 0.13 -2.28
C ILE A 126 0.72 0.41 -0.78
N ALA A 127 -0.36 0.00 -0.12
CA ALA A 127 -0.52 0.11 1.33
C ALA A 127 0.54 -0.74 2.07
N ASP A 128 0.75 -1.99 1.66
CA ASP A 128 1.82 -2.85 2.16
C ASP A 128 3.21 -2.19 2.05
N LEU A 129 3.50 -1.57 0.91
CA LEU A 129 4.77 -0.86 0.69
C LEU A 129 4.88 0.37 1.59
N ALA A 130 3.79 1.08 1.85
CA ALA A 130 3.75 2.17 2.82
C ALA A 130 4.05 1.67 4.24
N THR A 131 3.45 0.54 4.64
CA THR A 131 3.73 -0.15 5.91
C THR A 131 5.21 -0.50 6.03
N ASN A 132 5.83 -1.04 4.98
CA ASN A 132 7.27 -1.32 4.95
C ASN A 132 8.14 -0.04 5.10
N ILE A 133 7.73 1.09 4.51
CA ILE A 133 8.43 2.37 4.68
C ILE A 133 8.30 2.86 6.14
N ALA A 134 7.12 2.74 6.74
CA ALA A 134 6.90 3.08 8.14
C ALA A 134 7.71 2.19 9.10
N GLU A 135 7.82 0.88 8.84
CA GLU A 135 8.70 -0.01 9.58
C GLU A 135 10.17 0.44 9.52
N ASN A 136 10.63 0.93 8.35
CA ASN A 136 11.97 1.48 8.17
C ASN A 136 12.18 2.78 8.98
N ALA A 137 11.15 3.61 9.11
CA ALA A 137 11.18 4.80 9.98
C ALA A 137 11.34 4.40 11.45
N VAL A 138 10.60 3.39 11.91
CA VAL A 138 10.76 2.86 13.28
C VAL A 138 12.16 2.28 13.49
N PHE A 139 12.68 1.54 12.51
CA PHE A 139 14.04 0.99 12.58
C PHE A 139 15.11 2.07 12.66
N LEU A 140 14.98 3.16 11.88
CA LEU A 140 15.91 4.29 11.90
C LEU A 140 16.08 4.85 13.33
N VAL A 141 14.95 5.12 13.99
CA VAL A 141 14.88 5.76 15.31
C VAL A 141 15.20 4.78 16.44
N LYS A 142 14.52 3.63 16.49
CA LYS A 142 14.60 2.69 17.62
C LYS A 142 15.70 1.63 17.46
N GLY A 143 16.27 1.46 16.26
CA GLY A 143 17.25 0.42 15.95
C GLY A 143 16.71 -1.01 16.03
N LYS A 144 15.39 -1.18 16.08
CA LYS A 144 14.70 -2.49 16.17
C LYS A 144 13.82 -2.67 14.96
N MET A 145 13.94 -3.81 14.29
CA MET A 145 12.98 -4.20 13.26
C MET A 145 11.69 -4.66 13.94
N ILE A 146 10.58 -4.06 13.54
CA ILE A 146 9.23 -4.42 13.96
C ILE A 146 8.53 -5.19 12.84
N LYS A 147 9.17 -6.21 12.28
CA LYS A 147 8.53 -7.07 11.28
C LYS A 147 7.57 -8.05 11.96
N HIS A 148 6.40 -8.23 11.35
CA HIS A 148 5.37 -9.23 11.69
C HIS A 148 4.65 -9.00 13.03
N ARG A 149 3.62 -8.13 12.99
CA ARG A 149 2.58 -8.05 14.01
C ARG A 149 1.27 -8.76 13.64
N ARG A 150 1.29 -9.67 12.65
CA ARG A 150 0.14 -10.52 12.33
C ARG A 150 0.42 -11.96 12.78
N PRO A 151 -0.46 -12.58 13.59
CA PRO A 151 -0.32 -13.98 14.01
C PRO A 151 -0.44 -14.97 12.85
#